data_AF-A0A1G9URT6-F1
#
_entry.id   AF-A0A1G9URT6-F1
#
_cell.length_a   1.000
_cell.length_b   1.000
_cell.length_c   1.000
_cell.angle_alpha   90.00
_cell.angle_beta   90.00
_cell.angle_gamma   90.00
#
_symmetry.space_group_name_H-M   'P 1'
#
loop_
_entity.id
_entity.type
_entity.pdbx_description
1 polymer ?
#
loop_
_entity_poly.entity_id
_entity_poly.type
_entity_poly.pdbx_seq_one_letter_code
_entity_poly.pdbx_strand_id
1 'polypeptide(L)'
;MAPAVTMAQTKHRKKKKYPHETPNTRSVWSDNNVKRKAKKTRILQIVKYKPHKVLYGNKCVEEYTRKLGFEYVIALPDENGDADLYAFFSNMGNRILLTFRNGPFWSCRVRKRIKQCRVGSGDFMGALPEEGLSPVVNEQGELDESPLPKEAIASE
;
A
#
# COMPACT_ATOMS: atom_id res chain seq x y z
N MET A 1 15.43 -28.09 -75.05
CA MET A 1 16.74 -27.43 -74.93
C MET A 1 17.09 -27.35 -73.45
N ALA A 2 18.02 -28.19 -72.99
CA ALA A 2 18.84 -27.98 -71.77
C ALA A 2 20.03 -27.05 -72.14
N PRO A 3 20.91 -26.53 -71.24
CA PRO A 3 21.28 -26.91 -69.85
C PRO A 3 21.31 -25.65 -68.91
N ALA A 4 21.84 -25.55 -67.68
CA ALA A 4 22.99 -26.17 -67.04
C ALA A 4 22.95 -26.00 -65.50
N VAL A 5 23.63 -26.93 -64.84
CA VAL A 5 23.91 -27.03 -63.40
C VAL A 5 25.09 -26.12 -63.02
N THR A 6 25.03 -25.42 -61.88
CA THR A 6 26.24 -24.98 -61.16
C THR A 6 26.09 -25.11 -59.64
N MET A 7 27.09 -25.75 -59.05
CA MET A 7 27.31 -26.00 -57.62
C MET A 7 27.87 -24.77 -56.90
N ALA A 8 27.55 -24.57 -55.61
CA ALA A 8 28.33 -23.70 -54.72
C ALA A 8 28.38 -24.19 -53.26
N GLN A 9 29.43 -24.98 -53.01
CA GLN A 9 30.30 -25.15 -51.84
C GLN A 9 29.92 -24.55 -50.47
N THR A 10 29.81 -25.44 -49.48
CA THR A 10 29.73 -25.19 -48.03
C THR A 10 31.09 -24.81 -47.43
N LYS A 11 31.17 -23.68 -46.72
CA LYS A 11 32.37 -23.21 -45.99
C LYS A 11 32.45 -23.80 -44.58
N HIS A 12 33.47 -24.61 -44.31
CA HIS A 12 33.87 -25.04 -42.96
C HIS A 12 34.49 -23.88 -42.17
N ARG A 13 33.92 -23.55 -41.01
CA ARG A 13 34.51 -22.62 -40.03
C ARG A 13 35.48 -23.36 -39.10
N LYS A 14 36.76 -22.98 -39.18
CA LYS A 14 37.88 -23.49 -38.37
C LYS A 14 37.76 -23.04 -36.90
N LYS A 15 37.88 -23.98 -35.96
CA LYS A 15 38.05 -23.72 -34.52
C LYS A 15 39.47 -23.21 -34.26
N LYS A 16 39.61 -22.02 -33.65
CA LYS A 16 40.88 -21.51 -33.13
C LYS A 16 41.01 -21.90 -31.65
N LYS A 17 42.03 -22.67 -31.31
CA LYS A 17 42.61 -22.79 -29.96
C LYS A 17 43.84 -21.88 -29.93
N TYR A 18 44.02 -21.09 -28.88
CA TYR A 18 45.34 -20.66 -28.43
C TYR A 18 45.42 -20.69 -26.89
N PRO A 19 46.62 -20.93 -26.34
CA PRO A 19 46.85 -21.32 -24.95
C PRO A 19 47.39 -20.17 -24.08
N HIS A 20 47.65 -20.53 -22.80
CA HIS A 20 48.60 -19.94 -21.84
C HIS A 20 48.07 -19.01 -20.72
N GLU A 21 48.16 -19.55 -19.51
CA GLU A 21 48.39 -18.92 -18.19
C GLU A 21 49.53 -17.87 -18.25
N THR A 22 49.67 -16.81 -17.44
CA THR A 22 48.99 -16.09 -16.34
C THR A 22 49.63 -14.68 -16.29
N PRO A 23 49.01 -13.65 -15.66
CA PRO A 23 49.62 -13.12 -14.43
C PRO A 23 48.58 -12.78 -13.36
N ASN A 24 48.80 -13.36 -12.18
CA ASN A 24 48.55 -12.83 -10.82
C ASN A 24 48.20 -11.33 -10.69
N THR A 25 47.06 -10.92 -11.23
CA THR A 25 46.46 -9.62 -10.91
C THR A 25 45.67 -9.82 -9.63
N ARG A 26 46.34 -9.58 -8.50
CA ARG A 26 45.75 -9.35 -7.18
C ARG A 26 44.91 -8.08 -7.29
N SER A 27 43.80 -8.14 -8.02
CA SER A 27 42.84 -7.07 -8.05
C SER A 27 42.09 -7.14 -6.71
N VAL A 28 42.71 -6.47 -5.74
CA VAL A 28 42.06 -5.94 -4.54
C VAL A 28 41.01 -4.94 -5.02
N TRP A 29 39.97 -5.43 -5.69
CA TRP A 29 38.70 -4.76 -5.66
C TRP A 29 38.21 -5.02 -4.25
N SER A 30 38.51 -4.06 -3.38
CA SER A 30 37.82 -3.93 -2.11
C SER A 30 36.34 -3.95 -2.47
N ASP A 31 35.71 -5.09 -2.28
CA ASP A 31 34.28 -5.26 -2.16
C ASP A 31 33.87 -4.40 -0.96
N ASN A 32 33.85 -3.08 -1.17
CA ASN A 32 33.05 -2.14 -0.43
C ASN A 32 31.58 -2.35 -0.84
N ASN A 33 31.17 -3.62 -0.87
CA ASN A 33 29.82 -4.09 -0.63
C ASN A 33 29.51 -3.70 0.81
N VAL A 34 29.34 -2.40 1.04
CA VAL A 34 28.54 -1.86 2.12
C VAL A 34 27.17 -2.47 1.88
N LYS A 35 26.96 -3.68 2.41
CA LYS A 35 25.67 -4.30 2.61
C LYS A 35 24.93 -3.31 3.48
N ARG A 36 24.31 -2.29 2.87
CA ARG A 36 23.36 -1.40 3.51
C ARG A 36 22.22 -2.32 3.88
N LYS A 37 22.31 -2.95 5.05
CA LYS A 37 21.25 -3.77 5.62
C LYS A 37 20.00 -2.89 5.50
N ALA A 38 19.05 -3.30 4.65
CA ALA A 38 17.84 -2.54 4.44
C ALA A 38 17.26 -2.26 5.82
N LYS A 39 17.23 -0.98 6.23
CA LYS A 39 16.78 -0.60 7.57
C LYS A 39 15.35 -1.15 7.68
N LYS A 40 15.13 -2.13 8.56
CA LYS A 40 13.82 -2.72 8.80
C LYS A 40 12.91 -1.59 9.31
N THR A 41 12.07 -1.06 8.42
CA THR A 41 11.11 -0.02 8.79
C THR A 41 10.12 -0.64 9.76
N ARG A 42 9.99 -0.04 10.96
CA ARG A 42 8.99 -0.47 11.93
C ARG A 42 7.61 -0.18 11.34
N ILE A 43 6.75 -1.19 11.29
CA ILE A 43 5.36 -1.05 10.88
C ILE A 43 4.59 -0.50 12.08
N LEU A 44 3.90 0.62 11.88
CA LEU A 44 3.08 1.25 12.92
C LEU A 44 1.77 0.50 13.06
N GLN A 45 1.32 0.24 14.29
CA GLN A 45 0.06 -0.45 14.54
C GLN A 45 -1.03 0.56 14.87
N ILE A 46 -2.14 0.52 14.13
CA ILE A 46 -3.31 1.35 14.42
C ILE A 46 -4.40 0.44 14.99
N VAL A 47 -4.69 0.63 16.27
CA VAL A 47 -5.69 -0.15 17.00
C VAL A 47 -7.10 0.32 16.64
N LYS A 48 -7.99 -0.63 16.36
CA LYS A 48 -9.41 -0.40 16.06
C LYS A 48 -10.29 -1.34 16.87
N TYR A 49 -11.30 -0.79 17.54
CA TYR A 49 -12.29 -1.57 18.28
C TYR A 49 -13.45 -2.06 17.40
N LYS A 50 -13.82 -1.27 16.38
CA LYS A 50 -14.91 -1.59 15.46
C LYS A 50 -14.33 -2.00 14.09
N PRO A 51 -14.46 -3.27 13.67
CA PRO A 51 -13.86 -3.74 12.42
C PRO A 51 -14.61 -3.24 11.18
N HIS A 52 -15.88 -2.84 11.27
CA HIS A 52 -16.74 -2.53 10.11
C HIS A 52 -16.22 -1.48 9.10
N LYS A 53 -15.29 -0.61 9.52
CA LYS A 53 -14.71 0.44 8.64
C LYS A 53 -13.34 0.07 8.04
N VAL A 54 -12.80 -1.07 8.43
CA VAL A 54 -11.50 -1.56 7.99
C VAL A 54 -11.72 -2.97 7.43
N LEU A 55 -11.41 -3.18 6.15
CA LEU A 55 -11.41 -4.53 5.58
C LEU A 55 -10.20 -5.30 6.12
N TYR A 56 -10.32 -5.81 7.34
CA TYR A 56 -9.32 -6.65 7.99
C TYR A 56 -9.31 -8.04 7.32
N GLY A 57 -8.11 -8.61 7.11
CA GLY A 57 -7.97 -9.87 6.36
C GLY A 57 -8.02 -9.70 4.83
N ASN A 58 -8.32 -8.50 4.33
CA ASN A 58 -8.33 -8.24 2.90
C ASN A 58 -6.91 -7.91 2.40
N LYS A 59 -6.32 -8.83 1.64
CA LYS A 59 -4.95 -8.73 1.10
C LYS A 59 -4.69 -7.42 0.35
N CYS A 60 -5.67 -6.89 -0.38
CA CYS A 60 -5.53 -5.62 -1.11
C CYS A 60 -5.30 -4.43 -0.17
N VAL A 61 -5.98 -4.42 0.98
CA VAL A 61 -5.82 -3.37 1.99
C VAL A 61 -4.52 -3.57 2.76
N GLU A 62 -4.22 -4.79 3.20
CA GLU A 62 -3.01 -5.11 3.97
C GLU A 62 -1.73 -4.76 3.22
N GLU A 63 -1.62 -5.13 1.94
CA GLU A 63 -0.47 -4.78 1.12
C GLU A 63 -0.32 -3.26 0.97
N TYR A 64 -1.43 -2.54 0.84
CA TYR A 64 -1.42 -1.10 0.70
C TYR A 64 -1.01 -0.39 2.00
N THR A 65 -1.59 -0.77 3.14
CA THR A 65 -1.23 -0.18 4.43
C THR A 65 0.21 -0.52 4.81
N ARG A 66 0.66 -1.76 4.53
CA ARG A 66 2.04 -2.18 4.78
C ARG A 66 3.05 -1.38 3.95
N LYS A 67 2.74 -1.06 2.69
CA LYS A 67 3.54 -0.12 1.86
C LYS A 67 3.60 1.28 2.47
N LEU A 68 2.50 1.76 3.05
CA LEU A 68 2.45 3.02 3.78
C LEU A 68 3.16 2.97 5.15
N GLY A 69 3.53 1.77 5.61
CA GLY A 69 4.28 1.53 6.84
C GLY A 69 3.41 1.38 8.08
N PHE A 70 2.16 0.98 7.93
CA PHE A 70 1.28 0.72 9.05
C PHE A 70 0.37 -0.48 8.80
N GLU A 71 -0.22 -1.00 9.86
CA GLU A 71 -1.14 -2.13 9.84
C GLU A 71 -2.27 -1.86 10.82
N TYR A 72 -3.48 -2.28 10.47
CA TYR A 72 -4.61 -2.22 11.39
C TYR A 72 -4.57 -3.43 12.30
N VAL A 73 -4.81 -3.21 13.59
CA VAL A 73 -4.93 -4.28 14.59
C VAL A 73 -6.30 -4.14 15.25
N ILE A 74 -7.05 -5.23 15.31
CA ILE A 74 -8.32 -5.26 16.03
C ILE A 74 -8.01 -5.54 17.49
N ALA A 75 -8.47 -4.68 18.39
CA ALA A 75 -8.44 -4.93 19.83
C ALA A 75 -9.87 -5.11 20.33
N LEU A 76 -10.04 -6.05 21.26
CA LEU A 76 -11.27 -6.17 22.03
C LEU A 76 -11.24 -5.09 23.12
N PRO A 77 -12.36 -4.41 23.40
CA PRO A 77 -12.43 -3.47 24.51
C PRO A 77 -12.17 -4.21 25.82
N ASP A 78 -11.36 -3.61 26.69
CA ASP A 78 -11.14 -4.11 28.05
C ASP A 78 -12.27 -3.59 28.95
N GLU A 79 -12.82 -4.46 29.82
CA GLU A 79 -13.90 -4.10 30.75
C GLU A 79 -13.48 -3.00 31.73
N ASN A 80 -12.17 -2.85 31.97
CA ASN A 80 -11.61 -1.89 32.92
C ASN A 80 -11.21 -0.53 32.32
N GLY A 81 -11.31 -0.34 30.99
CA GLY A 81 -11.10 0.96 30.33
C GLY A 81 -9.66 1.50 30.27
N ASP A 82 -8.71 0.98 31.06
CA ASP A 82 -7.31 1.41 31.05
C ASP A 82 -6.61 1.18 29.70
N ALA A 83 -6.99 0.10 29.00
CA ALA A 83 -6.50 -0.20 27.65
C ALA A 83 -6.90 0.86 26.61
N ASP A 84 -8.00 1.59 26.85
CA ASP A 84 -8.56 2.54 25.88
C ASP A 84 -7.76 3.83 25.81
N LEU A 85 -7.30 4.34 26.95
CA LEU A 85 -6.43 5.51 26.99
C LEU A 85 -5.09 5.21 26.33
N TYR A 86 -4.49 4.06 26.62
CA TYR A 86 -3.23 3.65 25.98
C TYR A 86 -3.38 3.53 24.46
N ALA A 87 -4.44 2.86 23.98
CA ALA A 87 -4.72 2.74 22.56
C ALA A 87 -4.98 4.09 21.90
N PHE A 88 -5.64 5.02 22.59
CA PHE A 88 -5.89 6.38 22.11
C PHE A 88 -4.58 7.15 21.88
N PHE A 89 -3.71 7.22 22.90
CA PHE A 89 -2.43 7.94 22.80
C PHE A 89 -1.48 7.28 21.79
N SER A 90 -1.41 5.95 21.77
CA SER A 90 -0.63 5.20 20.79
C SER A 90 -1.11 5.49 19.35
N ASN A 91 -2.43 5.43 19.12
CA ASN A 91 -3.02 5.76 17.83
C ASN A 91 -2.75 7.22 17.42
N MET A 92 -2.83 8.16 18.35
CA MET A 92 -2.56 9.56 18.08
C MET A 92 -1.10 9.77 17.64
N GLY A 93 -0.15 9.22 18.40
CA GLY A 93 1.27 9.27 18.06
C GLY A 93 1.57 8.64 16.70
N ASN A 94 1.00 7.46 16.44
CA ASN A 94 1.16 6.78 15.15
C ASN A 94 0.56 7.58 14.00
N ARG A 95 -0.62 8.19 14.16
CA ARG A 95 -1.25 9.04 13.14
C ARG A 95 -0.40 10.27 12.83
N ILE A 96 0.15 10.92 13.86
CA ILE A 96 1.02 12.09 13.68
C ILE A 96 2.26 11.67 12.87
N LEU A 97 2.91 10.57 13.26
CA LEU A 97 4.08 10.05 12.55
C LEU A 97 3.76 9.67 11.09
N LEU A 98 2.60 9.06 10.87
CA LEU A 98 2.07 8.76 9.53
C LEU A 98 1.84 10.01 8.69
N THR A 99 1.32 11.08 9.30
CA THR A 99 1.13 12.37 8.65
C THR A 99 2.45 12.98 8.24
N PHE A 100 3.49 12.92 9.07
CA PHE A 100 4.83 13.38 8.68
C PHE A 100 5.46 12.53 7.58
N ARG A 101 5.25 11.20 7.60
CA ARG A 101 5.87 10.29 6.63
C ARG A 101 5.17 10.27 5.26
N ASN A 102 3.85 10.38 5.24
CA ASN A 102 3.02 10.19 4.05
C ASN A 102 2.22 11.45 3.65
N GLY A 103 2.30 12.54 4.41
CA GLY A 103 1.57 13.80 4.20
C GLY A 103 0.16 13.81 4.82
N PRO A 104 -0.42 14.99 5.09
CA PRO A 104 -1.67 15.17 5.86
C PRO A 104 -2.90 14.47 5.26
N PHE A 105 -2.93 14.27 3.94
CA PHE A 105 -4.05 13.60 3.25
C PHE A 105 -3.89 12.08 3.12
N TRP A 106 -2.96 11.45 3.84
CA TRP A 106 -2.75 10.00 3.79
C TRP A 106 -4.02 9.22 4.14
N SER A 107 -4.79 9.70 5.12
CA SER A 107 -6.01 9.05 5.58
C SER A 107 -7.09 9.02 4.50
N CYS A 108 -7.23 10.10 3.72
CA CYS A 108 -8.15 10.18 2.58
C CYS A 108 -7.75 9.20 1.47
N ARG A 109 -6.45 9.09 1.15
CA ARG A 109 -5.94 8.13 0.17
C ARG A 109 -6.19 6.68 0.59
N VAL A 110 -5.96 6.37 1.87
CA VAL A 110 -6.27 5.06 2.46
C VAL A 110 -7.75 4.73 2.33
N ARG A 111 -8.65 5.65 2.71
CA ARG A 111 -10.10 5.44 2.58
C ARG A 111 -10.52 5.18 1.13
N LYS A 112 -10.01 5.97 0.17
CA LYS A 112 -10.27 5.74 -1.26
C LYS A 112 -9.80 4.36 -1.69
N ARG A 113 -8.61 3.93 -1.26
CA ARG A 113 -8.08 2.61 -1.62
C ARG A 113 -8.86 1.46 -0.99
N ILE A 114 -9.30 1.61 0.26
CA ILE A 114 -10.17 0.66 0.94
C ILE A 114 -11.49 0.49 0.17
N LYS A 115 -12.12 1.59 -0.29
CA LYS A 115 -13.31 1.53 -1.15
C LYS A 115 -13.04 0.77 -2.46
N GLN A 116 -11.91 1.04 -3.12
CA GLN A 116 -11.53 0.31 -4.35
C GLN A 116 -11.31 -1.19 -4.09
N CYS A 117 -10.60 -1.54 -3.00
CA CYS A 117 -10.36 -2.94 -2.64
C CYS A 117 -11.68 -3.66 -2.35
N ARG A 118 -12.63 -3.00 -1.66
CA ARG A 118 -13.97 -3.54 -1.41
C ARG A 118 -14.70 -3.88 -2.70
N VAL A 119 -14.78 -2.94 -3.64
CA VAL A 119 -15.45 -3.15 -4.94
C VAL A 119 -14.75 -4.26 -5.73
N GLY A 120 -13.42 -4.30 -5.74
CA GLY A 120 -12.68 -5.30 -6.51
C GLY A 120 -12.68 -6.72 -5.93
N SER A 121 -12.83 -6.86 -4.61
CA SER A 121 -12.86 -8.17 -3.94
C SER A 121 -14.26 -8.71 -3.66
N GLY A 122 -15.30 -7.89 -3.80
CA GLY A 122 -16.67 -8.25 -3.40
C GLY A 122 -16.83 -8.43 -1.89
N ASP A 123 -15.86 -7.97 -1.09
CA ASP A 123 -15.84 -8.11 0.35
C ASP A 123 -16.66 -6.99 1.00
N PHE A 124 -17.97 -7.23 1.10
CA PHE A 124 -18.94 -6.31 1.69
C PHE A 124 -19.12 -6.52 3.21
N MET A 125 -18.18 -7.20 3.89
CA MET A 125 -18.21 -7.33 5.35
C MET A 125 -18.42 -5.95 6.01
N GLY A 126 -19.61 -5.77 6.60
CA GLY A 126 -20.07 -4.50 7.17
C GLY A 126 -20.55 -3.46 6.15
N ALA A 127 -21.51 -3.81 5.29
CA ALA A 127 -22.33 -2.84 4.57
C ALA A 127 -22.88 -1.82 5.58
N LEU A 128 -22.22 -0.67 5.69
CA LEU A 128 -22.80 0.49 6.32
C LEU A 128 -23.65 1.17 5.24
N PRO A 129 -24.93 1.48 5.51
CA PRO A 129 -25.67 2.43 4.70
C PRO A 129 -24.86 3.74 4.60
N GLU A 130 -24.86 4.34 3.42
CA GLU A 130 -24.29 5.67 3.14
C GLU A 130 -25.06 6.79 3.87
N GLU A 131 -25.19 6.73 5.18
CA GLU A 131 -25.72 7.87 5.93
C GLU A 131 -24.55 8.83 6.22
N GLY A 132 -24.25 9.64 5.21
CA GLY A 132 -23.90 11.05 5.37
C GLY A 132 -22.55 11.37 5.98
N LEU A 133 -21.45 11.20 5.24
CA LEU A 133 -20.35 12.18 5.25
C LEU A 133 -19.36 11.93 4.09
N SER A 134 -19.73 12.43 2.92
CA SER A 134 -18.75 13.03 2.02
C SER A 134 -18.87 14.54 2.17
N PRO A 135 -17.81 15.29 2.53
CA PRO A 135 -17.64 16.57 1.88
C PRO A 135 -17.23 16.25 0.44
N VAL A 136 -18.19 16.41 -0.46
CA VAL A 136 -17.92 16.77 -1.85
C VAL A 136 -17.21 18.11 -1.77
N VAL A 137 -15.88 18.10 -1.91
CA VAL A 137 -15.15 19.34 -2.18
C VAL A 137 -15.36 19.59 -3.66
N ASN A 138 -16.38 20.38 -3.98
CA ASN A 138 -16.42 21.09 -5.26
C ASN A 138 -15.31 22.15 -5.24
N GLU A 139 -14.75 22.44 -6.41
CA GLU A 139 -13.62 23.35 -6.65
C GLU A 139 -13.91 24.82 -6.27
N GLN A 140 -15.05 25.12 -5.67
CA GLN A 140 -15.56 26.47 -5.42
C GLN A 140 -15.74 26.85 -3.95
N GLY A 141 -15.40 26.00 -2.99
CA GLY A 141 -15.14 26.45 -1.60
C GLY A 141 -16.24 27.29 -0.93
N GLU A 142 -17.52 26.96 -1.12
CA GLU A 142 -18.63 27.63 -0.43
C GLU A 142 -19.36 26.63 0.49
N LEU A 143 -19.54 27.00 1.76
CA LEU A 143 -20.26 26.23 2.78
C LEU A 143 -21.76 26.45 2.59
N ASP A 144 -22.45 25.49 1.99
CA ASP A 144 -23.91 25.51 1.90
C ASP A 144 -24.50 25.09 3.26
N GLU A 145 -24.93 26.09 4.02
CA GLU A 145 -25.68 25.95 5.27
C GLU A 145 -27.14 25.59 4.92
N SER A 146 -27.39 24.32 4.57
CA SER A 146 -28.75 23.87 4.31
C SER A 146 -29.57 23.80 5.61
N PRO A 147 -30.75 24.44 5.66
CA PRO A 147 -31.55 24.61 6.88
C PRO A 147 -32.26 23.32 7.32
N LEU A 148 -32.24 23.09 8.63
CA LEU A 148 -33.04 22.07 9.31
C LEU A 148 -34.53 22.16 8.92
N PRO A 149 -35.20 21.04 8.57
CA PRO A 149 -36.64 21.04 8.43
C PRO A 149 -37.29 21.25 9.80
N LYS A 150 -38.02 22.36 9.92
CA LYS A 150 -38.94 22.62 11.02
C LYS A 150 -40.26 21.90 10.77
N GLU A 151 -40.79 21.34 11.85
CA GLU A 151 -42.21 21.02 12.13
C GLU A 151 -42.84 19.78 11.46
N ALA A 152 -43.36 18.89 12.32
CA ALA A 152 -44.81 18.71 12.40
C ALA A 152 -45.19 18.08 13.75
N ILE A 153 -45.91 18.86 14.54
CA ILE A 153 -46.69 18.46 15.71
C ILE A 153 -48.03 17.94 15.20
N ALA A 154 -48.46 16.76 15.66
CA ALA A 154 -49.86 16.30 15.70
C ALA A 154 -49.92 15.24 16.81
N SER A 155 -50.47 15.53 17.99
CA SER A 155 -51.90 15.52 18.34
C SER A 155 -52.53 14.13 18.16
N GLU A 156 -52.54 13.36 19.24
CA GLU A 156 -53.70 12.62 19.77
C GLU A 156 -53.52 12.38 21.28
#